data_AF-A0A1W2F9K9-F1
#
_entry.id   AF-A0A1W2F9K9-F1
#
_cell.length_a   1.000
_cell.length_b   1.000
_cell.length_c   1.000
_cell.angle_alpha   90.00
_cell.angle_beta   90.00
_cell.angle_gamma   90.00
#
_symmetry.space_group_name_H-M   'P 1'
#
loop_
_entity.id
_entity.type
_entity.pdbx_description
1 polymer ?
#
loop_
_entity_poly.entity_id
_entity_poly.type
_entity_poly.pdbx_seq_one_letter_code
_entity_poly.pdbx_strand_id
1 'polypeptide(L)' 'MTHTHTTTRSTGVTRNTVTDMADFMRAHPGCTGSDLLAHFSQSEINRHASSAAAMAQEASTRLIA' A
#
# COMPACT_ATOMS: atom_id res chain seq x y z
N MET A 1 31.80 7.11 -17.08
CA MET A 1 31.26 6.13 -16.12
C MET A 1 30.65 6.91 -14.96
N THR A 2 29.41 7.37 -15.11
CA THR A 2 28.72 8.21 -14.13
C THR A 2 28.00 7.29 -13.15
N HIS A 3 28.64 7.03 -12.01
CA HIS A 3 27.96 6.45 -10.85
C HIS A 3 27.02 7.52 -10.29
N THR A 4 25.75 7.51 -10.71
CA THR A 4 24.72 8.26 -10.02
C THR A 4 24.50 7.60 -8.67
N HIS A 5 25.11 8.19 -7.64
CA HIS A 5 24.72 8.00 -6.25
C HIS A 5 23.24 8.39 -6.13
N THR A 6 22.34 7.42 -6.25
CA THR A 6 20.95 7.61 -5.86
C THR A 6 20.92 7.61 -4.34
N THR A 7 21.10 8.81 -3.79
CA THR A 7 20.99 9.11 -2.36
C THR A 7 19.79 8.40 -1.76
N THR A 8 20.09 7.50 -0.84
CA THR A 8 19.22 6.88 0.14
C THR A 8 18.13 7.84 0.61
N ARG A 9 16.90 7.67 0.13
CA ARG A 9 15.73 8.30 0.75
C ARG A 9 15.16 7.39 1.83
N SER A 10 15.98 7.09 2.83
CA SER A 10 15.49 6.70 4.17
C SER A 10 15.01 7.96 4.87
N THR A 11 13.96 8.58 4.34
CA THR A 11 13.22 9.64 5.04
C THR A 11 12.19 8.95 5.90
N GLY A 12 12.21 9.22 7.21
CA GLY A 12 11.34 8.61 8.22
C GLY A 12 10.00 8.15 7.65
N VAL A 13 9.84 6.83 7.55
CA VAL A 13 8.61 6.20 7.09
C VAL A 13 7.57 6.49 8.16
N THR A 14 6.88 7.61 8.02
CA THR A 14 5.59 7.79 8.65
C THR A 14 4.75 6.70 8.02
N ARG A 15 4.67 5.55 8.71
CA ARG A 15 4.05 4.32 8.21
C ARG A 15 2.60 4.68 7.88
N ASN A 16 2.34 4.97 6.61
CA ASN A 16 1.01 5.33 6.18
C ASN A 16 0.27 4.02 6.01
N THR A 17 -0.43 3.59 7.06
CA THR A 17 -1.17 2.32 7.07
C THR A 17 -2.09 2.20 5.85
N VAL A 18 -2.63 3.31 5.34
CA VAL A 18 -3.44 3.31 4.11
C VAL A 18 -2.62 2.89 2.88
N THR A 19 -1.39 3.40 2.74
CA THR A 19 -0.48 3.07 1.63
C THR A 19 0.00 1.64 1.76
N ASP A 20 0.42 1.21 2.95
CA ASP A 20 0.86 -0.17 3.20
C ASP A 20 -0.26 -1.18 2.90
N MET A 21 -1.50 -0.87 3.31
CA MET A 21 -2.68 -1.68 2.98
C MET A 21 -2.96 -1.71 1.48
N ALA A 22 -2.86 -0.58 0.79
CA ALA A 22 -3.10 -0.51 -0.65
C ALA A 22 -2.04 -1.30 -1.43
N ASP A 23 -0.78 -1.23 -1.00
CA ASP A 23 0.32 -2.01 -1.57
C ASP A 23 0.09 -3.51 -1.34
N PHE A 24 -0.34 -3.90 -0.14
CA PHE A 24 -0.69 -5.28 0.18
C PHE A 24 -1.84 -5.80 -0.69
N MET A 25 -2.91 -5.03 -0.83
CA MET A 25 -4.06 -5.34 -1.69
C MET A 25 -3.65 -5.46 -3.17
N ARG A 26 -2.69 -4.66 -3.63
CA ARG A 26 -2.14 -4.75 -4.99
C ARG A 26 -1.29 -6.00 -5.21
N ALA A 27 -0.50 -6.37 -4.21
CA ALA A 27 0.32 -7.58 -4.26
C ALA A 27 -0.52 -8.88 -4.19
N HIS A 28 -1.69 -8.81 -3.54
CA HIS A 28 -2.61 -9.94 -3.35
C HIS A 28 -3.98 -9.65 -3.96
N PRO A 29 -4.14 -9.75 -5.29
CA PRO A 29 -5.43 -9.54 -5.94
C PRO A 29 -6.47 -10.54 -5.40
N GLY A 30 -7.60 -10.01 -4.92
CA GLY A 30 -8.65 -10.82 -4.29
C GLY A 30 -8.47 -11.05 -2.78
N CYS A 31 -7.53 -10.36 -2.12
CA CYS A 31 -7.40 -10.46 -0.66
C CYS A 31 -8.71 -10.10 0.06
N THR A 32 -8.99 -10.83 1.11
CA THR A 32 -10.17 -10.63 1.96
C THR A 32 -9.81 -9.84 3.21
N GLY A 33 -10.83 -9.38 3.96
CA GLY A 33 -10.63 -8.76 5.27
C GLY A 33 -9.84 -9.66 6.24
N SER A 34 -9.98 -10.98 6.14
CA SER A 34 -9.25 -11.96 6.94
C SER A 34 -7.75 -11.96 6.63
N ASP A 35 -7.37 -11.78 5.37
CA ASP A 35 -5.96 -11.69 4.96
C ASP A 35 -5.32 -10.39 5.47
N LEU A 36 -6.08 -9.30 5.47
CA LEU A 36 -5.64 -8.03 6.06
C LEU A 36 -5.44 -8.14 7.58
N LEU A 37 -6.27 -8.91 8.28
CA LEU A 37 -6.14 -9.12 9.73
C LEU A 37 -4.85 -9.84 10.15
N ALA A 38 -4.22 -10.56 9.23
CA ALA A 38 -2.91 -11.18 9.49
C ALA A 38 -1.77 -10.15 9.53
N HIS A 39 -1.96 -8.97 8.93
CA HIS A 39 -0.93 -7.96 8.74
C HIS A 39 -1.24 -6.61 9.40
N PHE A 40 -2.53 -6.32 9.62
CA PHE A 40 -3.03 -5.05 10.15
C PHE A 40 -4.02 -5.30 11.29
N SER A 41 -4.09 -4.38 12.25
CA SER A 41 -5.08 -4.48 13.31
C SER A 41 -6.50 -4.22 12.80
N GLN A 42 -7.51 -4.78 13.46
CA GLN A 42 -8.92 -4.54 13.12
C GLN A 42 -9.27 -3.03 13.10
N SER A 43 -8.71 -2.25 14.03
CA SER A 43 -8.93 -0.81 14.11
C SER A 43 -8.37 -0.06 12.89
N GLU A 44 -7.19 -0.48 12.41
CA GLU A 44 -6.59 0.07 11.19
C GLU A 44 -7.38 -0.31 9.96
N ILE A 45 -7.81 -1.57 9.85
CA ILE A 45 -8.66 -2.06 8.76
C ILE A 45 -9.95 -1.24 8.70
N ASN A 46 -10.65 -1.09 9.82
CA ASN A 46 -11.91 -0.35 9.85
C ASN A 46 -11.73 1.12 9.46
N ARG A 47 -10.59 1.72 9.79
CA ARG A 47 -10.32 3.14 9.51
C ARG A 47 -9.75 3.40 8.12
N HIS A 48 -9.02 2.44 7.55
CA HIS A 48 -8.18 2.67 6.38
C HIS A 48 -8.49 1.76 5.19
N ALA A 49 -9.21 0.63 5.37
CA ALA A 49 -9.45 -0.33 4.29
C ALA A 49 -10.16 0.28 3.08
N SER A 50 -11.16 1.14 3.29
CA SER A 50 -11.88 1.80 2.18
C SER A 50 -10.96 2.72 1.37
N SER A 51 -10.14 3.54 2.05
CA SER A 51 -9.17 4.42 1.39
C SER A 51 -8.06 3.63 0.71
N ALA A 52 -7.60 2.55 1.33
CA ALA A 52 -6.59 1.65 0.75
C ALA A 52 -7.11 0.95 -0.51
N ALA A 53 -8.34 0.45 -0.48
CA ALA A 53 -8.98 -0.18 -1.63
C ALA A 53 -9.19 0.81 -2.79
N ALA A 54 -9.57 2.05 -2.50
CA ALA A 54 -9.69 3.10 -3.51
C ALA A 54 -8.34 3.40 -4.17
N MET A 55 -7.26 3.56 -3.38
CA MET A 55 -5.92 3.77 -3.92
C MET A 55 -5.39 2.56 -4.71
N ALA A 56 -5.67 1.35 -4.25
CA ALA A 56 -5.31 0.13 -4.97
C ALA A 56 -5.96 0.07 -6.36
N GLN A 57 -7.24 0.45 -6.44
CA GLN A 57 -8.01 0.51 -7.70
C GLN A 57 -7.56 1.67 -8.61
N GLU A 58 -7.38 2.88 -8.10
CA GLU A 58 -6.92 4.03 -8.90
C GLU A 58 -5.55 3.77 -9.52
N ALA A 59 -4.62 3.19 -8.75
CA ALA A 59 -3.31 2.80 -9.26
C ALA A 59 -3.41 1.71 -10.33
N SER A 60 -4.31 0.74 -10.15
CA SER A 60 -4.56 -0.30 -11.16
C SER A 60 -5.17 0.29 -12.45
N THR A 61 -6.02 1.31 -12.34
CA THR A 61 -6.65 1.95 -13.51
C THR A 61 -5.64 2.76 -14.33
N ARG A 62 -4.64 3.37 -13.68
CA ARG A 62 -3.55 4.10 -14.36
C ARG A 62 -2.56 3.22 -15.12
N LEU A 63 -2.50 1.92 -14.84
CA LEU A 63 -1.63 0.96 -15.54
C LEU A 63 -2.23 0.45 -16.87
N ILE A 64 -3.49 0.78 -17.16
CA ILE A 64 -4.23 0.31 -18.36
C ILE A 64 -4.54 1.49 -19.32
N ALA A 65 -3.95 2.67 -19.11
CA ALA A 65 -4.15 3.86 -19.94
C ALA A 65 -2.93 4.15 -20.82
#